data_AF-A0A8X6JI65-F1
#
_entry.id   AF-A0A8X6JI65-F1
#
_cell.length_a   1.000
_cell.length_b   1.000
_cell.length_c   1.000
_cell.angle_alpha   90.00
_cell.angle_beta   90.00
_cell.angle_gamma   90.00
#
_symmetry.space_group_name_H-M   'P 1'
#
loop_
_entity.id
_entity.type
_entity.pdbx_description
1 polymer ?
#
loop_
_entity_poly.entity_id
_entity_poly.type
_entity_poly.pdbx_seq_one_letter_code
_entity_poly.pdbx_strand_id
1 'polypeptide(L)'
;DLLGAATKKEAFELVWQLKEMMKKGGFNLRKWQSNSETVIKEVPENQNLKVVQNDEEIKILGIRWNPKSDFFSFSVSLQEQKCAYSKRDVLSEIARCLIV
;
A
#
# COMPACT_ATOMS: atom_id res chain seq x y z
N ASP A 1 -11.35 7.36 9.49
CA ASP A 1 -11.17 6.70 8.19
C ASP A 1 -10.56 7.64 7.18
N LEU A 2 -9.28 7.44 6.83
CA LEU A 2 -8.50 8.41 6.06
C LEU A 2 -8.61 8.16 4.55
N LEU A 3 -9.83 8.20 3.99
CA LEU A 3 -10.19 8.10 2.54
C LEU A 3 -10.71 6.72 2.07
N GLY A 4 -11.77 6.22 2.72
CA GLY A 4 -12.59 5.13 2.19
C GLY A 4 -13.88 5.64 1.54
N ALA A 5 -14.46 4.88 0.61
CA ALA A 5 -15.75 5.17 -0.02
C ALA A 5 -16.60 3.90 -0.06
N ALA A 6 -17.91 4.01 0.19
CA ALA A 6 -18.83 2.87 0.19
C ALA A 6 -19.28 2.51 -1.23
N THR A 7 -19.23 3.48 -2.15
CA THR A 7 -19.65 3.30 -3.55
C THR A 7 -18.58 3.74 -4.54
N LYS A 8 -18.62 3.19 -5.75
CA LYS A 8 -17.69 3.55 -6.85
C LYS A 8 -17.75 5.02 -7.21
N LYS A 9 -18.96 5.59 -7.21
CA LYS A 9 -19.20 7.00 -7.54
C LYS A 9 -18.55 7.92 -6.51
N GLU A 10 -18.72 7.62 -5.23
CA GLU A 10 -18.07 8.37 -4.15
C GLU A 10 -16.54 8.23 -4.22
N ALA A 11 -16.02 7.04 -4.52
CA ALA A 11 -14.59 6.81 -4.67
C ALA A 11 -14.00 7.69 -5.79
N PHE A 12 -14.68 7.78 -6.92
CA PHE A 12 -14.26 8.63 -8.03
C PHE A 12 -14.27 10.13 -7.66
N GLU A 13 -15.36 10.58 -7.02
CA GLU A 13 -15.49 11.96 -6.58
C GLU A 13 -14.40 12.34 -5.57
N LEU A 14 -14.07 11.43 -4.66
CA LEU A 14 -13.01 11.58 -3.68
C LEU A 14 -11.64 11.74 -4.34
N VAL A 15 -11.33 10.95 -5.39
CA VAL A 15 -10.08 11.12 -6.15
C VAL A 15 -9.98 12.50 -6.77
N TRP A 16 -11.08 13.02 -7.32
CA TRP A 16 -11.11 14.36 -7.90
C TRP A 16 -10.90 15.45 -6.84
N GLN A 17 -11.63 15.36 -5.73
CA GLN A 17 -11.49 16.29 -4.60
C GLN A 17 -10.06 16.28 -4.04
N LEU A 18 -9.44 15.11 -3.92
CA LEU A 18 -8.06 14.97 -3.47
C LEU A 18 -7.07 15.62 -4.44
N LYS A 19 -7.27 15.42 -5.74
CA LYS A 19 -6.43 16.04 -6.79
C LYS A 19 -6.51 17.56 -6.74
N GLU A 20 -7.72 18.12 -6.59
CA GLU A 20 -7.90 19.57 -6.45
C GLU A 20 -7.30 20.11 -5.16
N MET A 21 -7.46 19.40 -4.04
CA MET A 21 -6.89 19.80 -2.76
C MET A 21 -5.36 19.85 -2.80
N MET A 22 -4.73 18.81 -3.36
CA MET A 22 -3.28 18.79 -3.57
C MET A 22 -2.83 19.94 -4.45
N LYS A 23 -3.56 20.20 -5.55
CA LYS A 23 -3.27 21.31 -6.46
C LYS A 23 -3.36 22.67 -5.78
N LYS A 24 -4.35 22.88 -4.91
CA LYS A 24 -4.47 24.10 -4.08
C LYS A 24 -3.28 24.28 -3.14
N GLY A 25 -2.73 23.17 -2.62
CA GLY A 25 -1.48 23.16 -1.84
C GLY A 25 -0.20 23.29 -2.67
N GLY A 26 -0.28 23.45 -3.99
CA GLY A 26 0.90 23.49 -4.88
C GLY A 26 1.50 22.11 -5.19
N PHE A 27 0.84 21.03 -4.80
CA PHE A 27 1.27 19.66 -5.05
C PHE A 27 0.49 19.04 -6.21
N ASN A 28 1.16 18.26 -7.05
CA ASN A 28 0.50 17.46 -8.06
C ASN A 28 0.36 16.02 -7.56
N LEU A 29 -0.87 15.51 -7.52
CA LEU A 29 -1.13 14.10 -7.26
C LEU A 29 -0.56 13.28 -8.43
N ARG A 30 0.53 12.54 -8.16
CA ARG A 30 1.31 11.82 -9.18
C ARG A 30 0.99 10.34 -9.29
N LYS A 31 0.53 9.72 -8.20
CA LYS A 31 0.23 8.30 -8.13
C LYS A 31 -1.07 8.10 -7.36
N TRP A 32 -1.93 7.23 -7.86
CA TRP A 32 -3.15 6.79 -7.19
C TRP A 32 -3.24 5.26 -7.25
N GLN A 33 -3.78 4.67 -6.19
CA GLN A 33 -4.07 3.24 -6.12
C GLN A 33 -5.41 3.00 -5.40
N SER A 34 -6.16 1.98 -5.83
CA SER A 34 -7.43 1.58 -5.23
C SER A 34 -7.53 0.06 -5.18
N ASN A 35 -8.34 -0.47 -4.25
CA ASN A 35 -8.69 -1.89 -4.22
C ASN A 35 -9.74 -2.28 -5.29
N SER A 36 -10.31 -1.30 -5.99
CA SER A 36 -11.30 -1.52 -7.03
C SER A 36 -10.74 -1.27 -8.42
N GLU A 37 -10.64 -2.32 -9.23
CA GLU A 37 -10.19 -2.23 -10.62
C GLU A 37 -11.08 -1.30 -11.47
N THR A 38 -12.38 -1.22 -11.16
CA THR A 38 -13.28 -0.29 -11.88
C THR A 38 -12.96 1.16 -11.60
N VAL A 39 -12.60 1.50 -10.35
CA VAL A 39 -12.20 2.87 -9.99
C VAL A 39 -10.86 3.22 -10.63
N ILE A 40 -9.91 2.28 -10.65
CA ILE A 40 -8.63 2.40 -11.35
C ILE A 40 -8.83 2.73 -12.84
N LYS A 41 -9.73 2.01 -13.52
CA LYS A 41 -9.98 2.18 -14.97
C LYS A 41 -10.72 3.47 -15.31
N GLU A 42 -11.62 3.93 -14.44
CA GLU A 42 -12.41 5.14 -14.65
C GLU A 42 -11.62 6.43 -14.35
N VAL A 43 -10.55 6.36 -13.54
CA VAL A 43 -9.68 7.51 -13.29
C VAL A 43 -8.81 7.76 -14.53
N PRO A 44 -9.01 8.87 -15.26
CA PRO A 44 -8.23 9.13 -16.47
C PRO A 44 -6.76 9.34 -16.11
N GLU A 45 -5.86 8.65 -16.83
CA GLU A 45 -4.41 8.93 -16.86
C GLU A 45 -4.15 10.28 -17.55
N ASN A 46 -4.59 11.36 -16.91
CA ASN A 46 -4.35 12.70 -17.39
C ASN A 46 -2.91 13.08 -17.06
N GLN A 47 -2.02 13.04 -18.06
CA GLN A 47 -0.63 13.52 -18.22
C GLN A 47 0.39 13.42 -17.05
N ASN A 48 -0.03 13.22 -15.81
CA ASN A 48 0.78 13.26 -14.59
C ASN A 48 0.25 12.34 -13.47
N LEU A 49 -1.00 11.86 -13.54
CA LEU A 49 -1.53 10.88 -12.59
C LEU A 49 -1.34 9.48 -13.15
N LYS A 50 -0.36 8.75 -12.62
CA LYS A 50 -0.18 7.33 -12.93
C LYS A 50 -1.07 6.50 -12.02
N VAL A 51 -2.02 5.78 -12.61
CA VAL A 51 -2.78 4.78 -11.87
C VAL A 51 -1.93 3.52 -11.82
N VAL A 52 -1.52 3.12 -10.62
CA VAL A 52 -0.60 1.99 -10.45
C VAL A 52 -1.39 0.69 -10.63
N GLN A 53 -1.51 0.18 -11.85
CA GLN A 53 -2.05 -1.16 -12.10
C GLN A 53 -0.99 -2.22 -11.81
N ASN A 54 -0.50 -2.29 -10.57
CA ASN A 54 0.49 -3.31 -10.23
C ASN A 54 -0.19 -4.42 -9.43
N ASP A 55 -0.21 -5.60 -10.05
CA ASP A 55 -0.34 -6.90 -9.37
C ASP A 55 0.84 -7.21 -8.45
N GLU A 56 1.84 -6.33 -8.43
CA GLU A 56 3.01 -6.42 -7.57
C GLU A 56 2.71 -5.75 -6.23
N GLU A 57 2.80 -6.55 -5.17
CA GLU A 57 2.70 -6.13 -3.77
C GLU A 57 3.43 -4.80 -3.51
N ILE A 58 2.68 -3.77 -3.10
CA ILE A 58 3.26 -2.45 -2.83
C ILE A 58 3.82 -2.45 -1.42
N LYS A 59 5.11 -2.12 -1.27
CA LYS A 59 5.67 -1.84 0.06
C LYS A 59 5.16 -0.49 0.56
N ILE A 60 4.36 -0.51 1.62
CA ILE A 60 3.83 0.66 2.33
C ILE A 60 4.27 0.51 3.78
N LEU A 61 4.98 1.49 4.34
CA LEU A 61 5.44 1.46 5.74
C LEU A 61 6.20 0.16 6.13
N GLY A 62 6.99 -0.41 5.23
CA GLY A 62 7.74 -1.66 5.48
C GLY A 62 6.92 -2.95 5.32
N ILE A 63 5.59 -2.88 5.30
CA ILE A 63 4.68 -3.99 5.00
C ILE A 63 4.27 -3.97 3.54
N ARG A 64 3.81 -5.11 3.03
CA ARG A 64 3.29 -5.24 1.67
C ARG A 64 1.77 -5.15 1.71
N TRP A 65 1.19 -4.41 0.78
CA TRP A 65 -0.26 -4.39 0.58
C TRP A 65 -0.59 -4.99 -0.78
N ASN A 66 -1.58 -5.89 -0.78
CA ASN A 66 -2.20 -6.42 -1.98
C ASN A 66 -3.53 -5.69 -2.21
N PRO A 67 -3.61 -4.76 -3.18
CA PRO A 67 -4.82 -3.99 -3.43
C PRO A 67 -6.00 -4.86 -3.86
N LYS A 68 -5.77 -5.96 -4.59
CA LYS A 68 -6.85 -6.81 -5.12
C LYS A 68 -7.61 -7.54 -4.02
N SER A 69 -6.89 -8.04 -3.03
CA SER A 69 -7.46 -8.83 -1.94
C SER A 69 -7.63 -8.05 -0.64
N ASP A 70 -7.20 -6.79 -0.63
CA ASP A 70 -7.20 -5.87 0.51
C ASP A 70 -6.50 -6.45 1.75
N PHE A 71 -5.46 -7.25 1.53
CA PHE A 71 -4.65 -7.84 2.60
C PHE A 71 -3.29 -7.16 2.71
N PHE A 72 -2.85 -6.98 3.95
CA PHE A 72 -1.48 -6.64 4.28
C PHE A 72 -0.69 -7.92 4.55
N SER A 73 0.48 -8.04 3.93
CA SER A 73 1.43 -9.14 4.13
C SER A 73 2.75 -8.60 4.66
N PHE A 74 3.43 -9.38 5.48
CA PHE A 74 4.81 -9.12 5.89
C PHE A 74 5.65 -10.34 5.50
N SER A 75 6.91 -10.12 5.11
CA SER A 75 7.85 -11.22 4.92
C SER A 75 8.79 -11.25 6.09
N VAL A 76 8.68 -12.30 6.89
CA VAL A 76 9.71 -12.67 7.83
C VAL A 76 10.68 -13.57 7.08
N SER A 77 11.93 -13.15 6.98
CA SER A 77 13.03 -14.04 6.62
C SER A 77 13.50 -14.69 7.92
N LEU A 78 13.05 -15.92 8.15
CA LEU A 78 13.55 -16.72 9.26
C LEU A 78 14.97 -17.20 8.92
N GLN A 79 15.87 -17.18 9.90
CA GLN A 79 17.18 -17.79 9.71
C GLN A 79 17.04 -19.30 9.50
N GLU A 80 17.97 -19.89 8.71
CA GLU A 80 18.04 -21.34 8.56
C GLU A 80 18.12 -22.05 9.91
N GLN A 81 17.51 -23.23 10.00
CA GLN A 81 17.51 -24.03 11.22
C GLN A 81 18.95 -24.37 11.63
N LYS A 82 19.36 -23.84 12.79
CA LYS A 82 20.66 -24.17 13.41
C LYS A 82 20.51 -25.41 14.29
N CYS A 83 21.56 -26.23 14.37
CA CYS A 83 21.62 -27.36 15.32
C CYS A 83 21.63 -26.92 16.80
N ALA A 84 21.99 -25.66 17.09
CA ALA A 84 21.92 -25.08 18.43
C ALA A 84 21.69 -23.57 18.35
N TYR A 85 20.94 -23.03 19.32
CA TYR A 85 20.65 -21.60 19.46
C TYR A 85 21.27 -21.05 20.74
N SER A 86 21.91 -19.88 20.66
CA SER A 86 22.23 -19.10 21.85
C SER A 86 21.04 -18.24 22.29
N LYS A 87 21.05 -17.77 23.55
CA LYS A 87 20.05 -16.78 24.03
C LYS A 87 20.00 -15.53 23.14
N ARG A 88 21.14 -15.11 22.55
CA ARG A 88 21.20 -13.96 21.64
C ARG A 88 20.54 -14.26 20.30
N ASP A 89 20.68 -15.48 19.78
CA ASP A 89 20.03 -15.88 18.54
C ASP A 89 18.50 -15.83 18.70
N VAL A 90 17.98 -16.39 19.80
CA VAL A 90 16.54 -16.38 20.09
C VAL A 90 16.01 -14.94 20.21
N LEU A 91 16.70 -14.07 20.96
CA LEU A 91 16.30 -12.67 21.09
C LEU A 91 16.37 -11.91 19.76
N SER A 92 17.39 -12.18 18.94
CA SER A 92 17.50 -11.58 17.60
C SER A 92 16.37 -12.02 16.68
N GLU A 93 15.92 -13.26 16.77
CA GLU A 93 14.84 -13.78 15.94
C GLU A 93 13.48 -13.19 16.36
N ILE A 94 13.23 -13.11 17.66
CA ILE A 94 12.05 -12.45 18.22
C ILE A 94 12.00 -10.98 17.80
N ALA A 95 13.12 -10.26 17.90
CA ALA A 95 13.20 -8.87 17.47
C ALA A 95 12.91 -8.71 15.97
N ARG A 96 13.39 -9.62 15.12
CA ARG A 96 13.15 -9.59 13.67
C ARG A 96 11.66 -9.80 13.32
N CYS A 97 10.94 -10.60 14.10
CA CYS A 97 9.49 -10.77 13.95
C CYS A 97 8.65 -9.59 14.49
N LEU A 98 9.18 -8.83 15.45
CA LEU A 98 8.46 -7.75 16.14
C LEU A 98 8.69 -6.36 15.52
N ILE A 99 9.75 -6.17 14.74
CA ILE A 99 10.03 -4.89 14.06
C ILE A 99 9.29 -4.89 12.72
N VAL A 100 8.17 -4.15 12.68
CA VAL A 100 7.47 -3.69 11.48
C VAL A 100 7.83 -2.24 11.21
#